data_AF-A0A2T3B952-F1
#
_entry.id   AF-A0A2T3B952-F1
#
_cell.length_a   1.000
_cell.length_b   1.000
_cell.length_c   1.000
_cell.angle_alpha   90.00
_cell.angle_beta   90.00
_cell.angle_gamma   90.00
#
_symmetry.space_group_name_H-M   'P 1'
#
loop_
_entity.id
_entity.type
_entity.pdbx_description
1 polymer ?
#
loop_
_entity_poly.entity_id
_entity_poly.type
_entity_poly.pdbx_seq_one_letter_code
_entity_poly.pdbx_strand_id
1 'polypeptide(L)'
;MTTQASKGQQALANGNYDEAITQLTAAIRTSQSPLWLIQRSTAYQRLGKHELALADADNAVLAAQQRGRRELIATAQFRRAIALHGLKRFGDARLCLTWCRKYNEKEKGLGLWQAKVASDYETAEKEGLSDQIQCTVKETPDPVKDIEGEQKKEEKQKTPVADAAPASAPISTSQTPKEKIRHEWFQSGSTVTITIFAKGVPKEQAEINIEEGSLEVRFPVGQSGTYDYTVTPLFSRIDPTSSTFRITPHKIEISLQKAVPGLKWATLEGTEPVTSSATTASTNTTVPDAIPKPEPAKSPAYPTSSRTGPKNWDSVASAALKSDKEGGSLGDDDDFEGDPMNDFFMKLYKNADPDTKRAMMKSYQESNGTALSTNWEEVKKGPVETKPPDGVVAKKWGE
;
A
#
# COMPACT_ATOMS: atom_id res chain seq x y z
N MET A 1 -1.68 12.69 15.41
CA MET A 1 -3.13 12.77 15.08
C MET A 1 -3.44 11.84 13.93
N THR A 2 -4.52 11.06 14.01
CA THR A 2 -4.95 10.14 12.94
C THR A 2 -5.49 10.93 11.75
N THR A 3 -4.94 10.69 10.55
CA THR A 3 -5.39 11.37 9.32
C THR A 3 -6.80 10.91 8.91
N GLN A 4 -7.54 11.75 8.18
CA GLN A 4 -8.88 11.36 7.70
C GLN A 4 -8.83 10.12 6.80
N ALA A 5 -7.75 9.95 6.03
CA ALA A 5 -7.49 8.73 5.26
C ALA A 5 -7.42 7.49 6.16
N SER A 6 -6.65 7.55 7.26
CA SER A 6 -6.51 6.44 8.20
C SER A 6 -7.81 6.13 8.94
N LYS A 7 -8.60 7.15 9.32
CA LYS A 7 -9.95 6.94 9.88
C LYS A 7 -10.89 6.26 8.89
N GLY A 8 -10.91 6.71 7.63
CA GLY A 8 -11.73 6.09 6.59
C GLY A 8 -11.34 4.65 6.27
N GLN A 9 -10.04 4.32 6.39
CA GLN A 9 -9.54 2.95 6.28
C GLN A 9 -9.96 2.07 7.45
N GLN A 10 -9.90 2.58 8.68
CA GLN A 10 -10.39 1.87 9.87
C GLN A 10 -11.91 1.65 9.82
N ALA A 11 -12.68 2.68 9.45
CA ALA A 11 -14.13 2.56 9.26
C ALA A 11 -14.47 1.50 8.20
N LEU A 12 -13.73 1.43 7.09
CA LEU A 12 -13.93 0.40 6.06
C LEU A 12 -13.60 -1.01 6.56
N ALA A 13 -12.54 -1.17 7.35
CA ALA A 13 -12.18 -2.45 7.97
C ALA A 13 -13.24 -2.91 8.99
N ASN A 14 -13.84 -1.97 9.73
CA ASN A 14 -14.91 -2.21 10.70
C ASN A 14 -16.30 -2.43 10.06
N GLY A 15 -16.43 -2.32 8.73
CA GLY A 15 -17.72 -2.41 8.02
C GLY A 15 -18.58 -1.15 8.04
N ASN A 16 -18.12 -0.05 8.65
CA ASN A 16 -18.81 1.25 8.70
C ASN A 16 -18.69 1.99 7.34
N TYR A 17 -19.41 1.53 6.32
CA TYR A 17 -19.23 2.02 4.95
C TYR A 17 -19.57 3.51 4.74
N ASP A 18 -20.64 4.04 5.36
CA ASP A 18 -21.00 5.47 5.22
C ASP A 18 -19.98 6.41 5.91
N GLU A 19 -19.47 6.03 7.08
CA GLU A 19 -18.38 6.75 7.74
C GLU A 19 -17.10 6.68 6.89
N ALA A 20 -16.76 5.49 6.36
CA ALA A 20 -15.63 5.32 5.46
C ALA A 20 -15.73 6.25 4.24
N ILE A 21 -16.91 6.37 3.62
CA ILE A 21 -17.15 7.27 2.48
C ILE A 21 -16.93 8.73 2.89
N THR A 22 -17.41 9.16 4.05
CA THR A 22 -17.26 10.55 4.53
C THR A 22 -15.79 10.89 4.77
N GLN A 23 -15.07 10.03 5.51
CA GLN A 23 -13.66 10.25 5.84
C GLN A 23 -12.74 10.13 4.62
N LEU A 24 -12.99 9.16 3.72
CA LEU A 24 -12.24 9.02 2.47
C LEU A 24 -12.52 10.19 1.52
N THR A 25 -13.75 10.69 1.42
CA THR A 25 -14.07 11.88 0.60
C THR A 25 -13.34 13.12 1.12
N ALA A 26 -13.26 13.31 2.45
CA ALA A 26 -12.45 14.37 3.04
C ALA A 26 -10.95 14.23 2.73
N ALA A 27 -10.42 12.99 2.71
CA ALA A 27 -9.03 12.72 2.34
C ALA A 27 -8.76 12.99 0.84
N ILE A 28 -9.64 12.51 -0.04
CA ILE A 28 -9.55 12.64 -1.51
C ILE A 28 -9.52 14.12 -1.94
N ARG A 29 -10.32 14.98 -1.28
CA ARG A 29 -10.27 16.45 -1.46
C ARG A 29 -8.89 17.07 -1.19
N THR A 30 -8.03 16.42 -0.40
CA THR A 30 -6.65 16.88 -0.12
C THR A 30 -5.63 16.27 -1.08
N SER A 31 -5.79 14.99 -1.45
CA SER A 31 -4.94 14.30 -2.42
C SER A 31 -5.72 13.18 -3.12
N GLN A 32 -5.75 13.22 -4.45
CA GLN A 32 -6.41 12.24 -5.31
C GLN A 32 -5.64 10.91 -5.33
N SER A 33 -5.58 10.21 -4.20
CA SER A 33 -4.86 8.94 -4.03
C SER A 33 -5.63 7.78 -4.67
N PRO A 34 -4.99 6.91 -5.48
CA PRO A 34 -5.70 5.80 -6.12
C PRO A 34 -6.23 4.80 -5.08
N LEU A 35 -5.47 4.60 -3.99
CA LEU A 35 -5.85 3.70 -2.91
C LEU A 35 -7.13 4.16 -2.20
N TRP A 36 -7.28 5.47 -1.97
CA TRP A 36 -8.47 6.02 -1.29
C TRP A 36 -9.71 5.95 -2.18
N LEU A 37 -9.55 6.15 -3.50
CA LEU A 37 -10.60 5.95 -4.49
C LEU A 37 -11.01 4.47 -4.61
N ILE A 38 -10.06 3.53 -4.65
CA ILE A 38 -10.32 2.08 -4.59
C ILE A 38 -11.09 1.69 -3.32
N GLN A 39 -10.73 2.29 -2.18
CA GLN A 39 -11.39 2.05 -0.89
C GLN A 39 -12.81 2.65 -0.87
N ARG A 40 -13.01 3.88 -1.36
CA ARG A 40 -14.33 4.52 -1.43
C ARG A 40 -15.25 3.83 -2.44
N SER A 41 -14.73 3.40 -3.60
CA SER A 41 -15.40 2.50 -4.55
C SER A 41 -15.88 1.20 -3.87
N THR A 42 -15.03 0.60 -3.03
CA THR A 42 -15.40 -0.61 -2.29
C THR A 42 -16.55 -0.35 -1.31
N ALA A 43 -16.53 0.76 -0.57
CA ALA A 43 -17.63 1.14 0.32
C ALA A 43 -18.94 1.43 -0.45
N TYR A 44 -18.88 2.14 -1.58
CA TYR A 44 -20.05 2.36 -2.44
C TYR A 44 -20.62 1.04 -2.99
N GLN A 45 -19.76 0.10 -3.40
CA GLN A 45 -20.17 -1.21 -3.88
C GLN A 45 -20.91 -2.02 -2.80
N ARG A 46 -20.42 -1.97 -1.54
CA ARG A 46 -21.08 -2.63 -0.40
C ARG A 46 -22.43 -2.01 -0.06
N LEU A 47 -22.63 -0.72 -0.34
CA LEU A 47 -23.92 -0.02 -0.20
C LEU A 47 -24.82 -0.12 -1.46
N GLY A 48 -24.46 -0.92 -2.47
CA GLY A 48 -25.23 -1.04 -3.73
C GLY A 48 -25.19 0.19 -4.64
N LYS A 49 -24.37 1.20 -4.33
CA LYS A 49 -24.25 2.46 -5.09
C LYS A 49 -23.29 2.26 -6.29
N HIS A 50 -23.67 1.37 -7.22
CA HIS A 50 -22.78 0.88 -8.28
C HIS A 50 -22.26 1.96 -9.24
N GLU A 51 -23.06 2.98 -9.58
CA GLU A 51 -22.61 4.12 -10.41
C GLU A 51 -21.50 4.94 -9.73
N LEU A 52 -21.64 5.22 -8.43
CA LEU A 52 -20.61 5.92 -7.66
C LEU A 52 -19.36 5.07 -7.48
N ALA A 53 -19.53 3.75 -7.31
CA ALA A 53 -18.42 2.80 -7.25
C ALA A 53 -17.64 2.74 -8.58
N LEU A 54 -18.34 2.87 -9.72
CA LEU A 54 -17.74 2.93 -11.06
C LEU A 54 -16.97 4.24 -11.27
N ALA A 55 -17.56 5.39 -10.95
CA ALA A 55 -16.89 6.69 -11.06
C ALA A 55 -15.60 6.75 -10.22
N ASP A 56 -15.62 6.18 -9.01
CA ASP A 56 -14.41 6.07 -8.16
C ASP A 56 -13.37 5.11 -8.75
N ALA A 57 -13.79 3.99 -9.34
CA ALA A 57 -12.87 3.04 -9.97
C ALA A 57 -12.21 3.64 -11.22
N ASP A 58 -12.97 4.38 -12.03
CA ASP A 58 -12.47 5.10 -13.20
C ASP A 58 -11.42 6.16 -12.80
N ASN A 59 -11.76 6.98 -11.80
CA ASN A 59 -10.83 7.95 -11.23
C ASN A 59 -9.61 7.29 -10.59
N ALA A 60 -9.74 6.09 -10.02
CA ALA A 60 -8.61 5.33 -9.49
C ALA A 60 -7.66 4.84 -10.59
N VAL A 61 -8.18 4.38 -11.75
CA VAL A 61 -7.35 3.99 -12.90
C VAL A 61 -6.51 5.19 -13.35
N LEU A 62 -7.13 6.36 -13.55
CA LEU A 62 -6.44 7.59 -13.94
C LEU A 62 -5.39 8.03 -12.90
N ALA A 63 -5.76 8.04 -11.62
CA ALA A 63 -4.86 8.41 -10.53
C ALA A 63 -3.67 7.44 -10.39
N ALA A 64 -3.86 6.14 -10.71
CA ALA A 64 -2.82 5.11 -10.67
C ALA A 64 -1.89 5.17 -11.90
N GLN A 65 -2.45 5.42 -13.09
CA GLN A 65 -1.69 5.66 -14.32
C GLN A 65 -0.78 6.89 -14.17
N GLN A 66 -1.30 8.02 -13.68
CA GLN A 66 -0.50 9.24 -13.42
C GLN A 66 0.66 9.02 -12.44
N ARG A 67 0.57 8.00 -11.57
CA ARG A 67 1.61 7.65 -10.59
C ARG A 67 2.47 6.45 -11.01
N GLY A 68 2.24 5.86 -12.19
CA GLY A 68 2.95 4.68 -12.68
C GLY A 68 2.78 3.41 -11.82
N ARG A 69 1.75 3.33 -10.96
CA ARG A 69 1.59 2.24 -9.99
C ARG A 69 0.81 1.07 -10.59
N ARG A 70 1.50 0.21 -11.35
CA ARG A 70 0.92 -0.95 -12.08
C ARG A 70 -0.03 -1.81 -11.24
N GLU A 71 0.32 -2.11 -9.99
CA GLU A 71 -0.53 -2.86 -9.05
C GLU A 71 -1.87 -2.15 -8.82
N LEU A 72 -1.84 -0.85 -8.51
CA LEU A 72 -3.05 -0.06 -8.28
C LEU A 72 -3.88 0.14 -9.55
N ILE A 73 -3.27 0.13 -10.75
CA ILE A 73 -4.00 0.09 -12.02
C ILE A 73 -4.79 -1.23 -12.12
N ALA A 74 -4.17 -2.37 -11.78
CA ALA A 74 -4.85 -3.66 -11.80
C ALA A 74 -6.01 -3.74 -10.80
N THR A 75 -5.78 -3.33 -9.55
CA THR A 75 -6.83 -3.26 -8.51
C THR A 75 -7.95 -2.30 -8.89
N ALA A 76 -7.64 -1.15 -9.53
CA ALA A 76 -8.66 -0.22 -10.00
C ALA A 76 -9.52 -0.83 -11.14
N GLN A 77 -8.90 -1.47 -12.15
CA GLN A 77 -9.64 -2.18 -13.20
C GLN A 77 -10.47 -3.36 -12.64
N PHE A 78 -9.99 -4.03 -11.60
CA PHE A 78 -10.75 -5.05 -10.88
C PHE A 78 -11.99 -4.47 -10.18
N ARG A 79 -11.85 -3.36 -9.46
CA ARG A 79 -13.02 -2.65 -8.85
C ARG A 79 -14.00 -2.16 -9.89
N ARG A 80 -13.49 -1.67 -11.03
CA ARG A 80 -14.29 -1.23 -12.19
C ARG A 80 -15.15 -2.37 -12.74
N ALA A 81 -14.57 -3.56 -12.91
CA ALA A 81 -15.30 -4.75 -13.34
C ALA A 81 -16.43 -5.13 -12.37
N ILE A 82 -16.18 -5.07 -11.05
CA ILE A 82 -17.19 -5.36 -10.02
C ILE A 82 -18.33 -4.33 -10.05
N ALA A 83 -18.02 -3.04 -10.26
CA ALA A 83 -19.02 -2.00 -10.37
C ALA A 83 -19.89 -2.17 -11.63
N LEU A 84 -19.27 -2.44 -12.79
CA LEU A 84 -19.96 -2.72 -14.05
C LEU A 84 -20.84 -3.98 -13.98
N HIS A 85 -20.38 -5.02 -13.28
CA HIS A 85 -21.17 -6.22 -13.00
C HIS A 85 -22.43 -5.90 -12.19
N GLY A 86 -22.32 -5.05 -11.16
CA GLY A 86 -23.48 -4.53 -10.41
C GLY A 86 -24.47 -3.71 -11.26
N LEU A 87 -24.00 -3.10 -12.35
CA LEU A 87 -24.82 -2.42 -13.36
C LEU A 87 -25.31 -3.35 -14.49
N LYS A 88 -25.09 -4.66 -14.38
CA LYS A 88 -25.38 -5.69 -15.41
C LYS A 88 -24.67 -5.47 -16.76
N ARG A 89 -23.57 -4.72 -16.79
CA ARG A 89 -22.76 -4.48 -18.00
C ARG A 89 -21.66 -5.53 -18.11
N PHE A 90 -22.04 -6.78 -18.39
CA PHE A 90 -21.15 -7.94 -18.35
C PHE A 90 -20.07 -7.92 -19.44
N GLY A 91 -20.38 -7.40 -20.64
CA GLY A 91 -19.37 -7.18 -21.70
C GLY A 91 -18.25 -6.24 -21.25
N ASP A 92 -18.62 -5.07 -20.75
CA ASP A 92 -17.68 -4.08 -20.20
C ASP A 92 -16.88 -4.63 -18.99
N ALA A 93 -17.55 -5.35 -18.08
CA ALA A 93 -16.91 -5.97 -16.92
C ALA A 93 -15.86 -7.01 -17.34
N ARG A 94 -16.16 -7.83 -18.36
CA ARG A 94 -15.23 -8.83 -18.92
C ARG A 94 -13.97 -8.18 -19.49
N LEU A 95 -14.08 -7.06 -20.20
CA LEU A 95 -12.91 -6.29 -20.67
C LEU A 95 -12.07 -5.72 -19.50
N CYS A 96 -12.72 -5.20 -18.45
CA CYS A 96 -12.01 -4.71 -17.28
C CYS A 96 -11.20 -5.82 -16.58
N LEU A 97 -11.71 -7.06 -16.55
CA LEU A 97 -10.98 -8.21 -16.01
C LEU A 97 -9.82 -8.70 -16.90
N THR A 98 -9.87 -8.51 -18.23
CA THR A 98 -8.71 -8.83 -19.09
C THR A 98 -7.60 -7.79 -18.93
N TRP A 99 -7.93 -6.50 -18.80
CA TRP A 99 -6.95 -5.46 -18.45
C TRP A 99 -6.39 -5.64 -17.04
N CYS A 100 -7.22 -6.02 -16.06
CA CYS A 100 -6.74 -6.39 -14.73
C CYS A 100 -5.65 -7.46 -14.82
N ARG A 101 -5.90 -8.58 -15.53
CA ARG A 101 -4.91 -9.65 -15.76
C ARG A 101 -3.63 -9.13 -16.42
N LYS A 102 -3.74 -8.29 -17.47
CA LYS A 102 -2.60 -7.66 -18.17
C LYS A 102 -1.72 -6.85 -17.21
N TYR A 103 -2.29 -6.18 -16.22
CA TYR A 103 -1.52 -5.39 -15.25
C TYR A 103 -1.05 -6.21 -14.03
N ASN A 104 -1.88 -7.09 -13.47
CA ASN A 104 -1.53 -8.03 -12.39
C ASN A 104 -2.33 -9.34 -12.53
N GLU A 105 -1.66 -10.44 -12.85
CA GLU A 105 -2.29 -11.77 -12.94
C GLU A 105 -2.65 -12.36 -11.56
N LYS A 106 -1.98 -11.89 -10.50
CA LYS A 106 -2.13 -12.37 -9.12
C LYS A 106 -3.11 -11.52 -8.30
N GLU A 107 -3.99 -10.76 -8.95
CA GLU A 107 -4.98 -9.95 -8.26
C GLU A 107 -5.99 -10.83 -7.50
N LYS A 108 -6.22 -10.52 -6.22
CA LYS A 108 -7.03 -11.36 -5.32
C LYS A 108 -8.46 -11.50 -5.84
N GLY A 109 -8.89 -12.74 -6.10
CA GLY A 109 -10.24 -13.05 -6.58
C GLY A 109 -10.45 -12.88 -8.09
N LEU A 110 -9.42 -12.55 -8.87
CA LEU A 110 -9.53 -12.35 -10.33
C LEU A 110 -10.13 -13.57 -11.06
N GLY A 111 -9.66 -14.79 -10.75
CA GLY A 111 -10.17 -16.00 -11.38
C GLY A 111 -11.66 -16.28 -11.08
N LEU A 112 -12.07 -16.07 -9.83
CA LEU A 112 -13.46 -16.22 -9.40
C LEU A 112 -14.39 -15.23 -10.12
N TRP A 113 -13.99 -13.96 -10.19
CA TRP A 113 -14.75 -12.94 -10.91
C TRP A 113 -14.76 -13.14 -12.43
N GLN A 114 -13.69 -13.68 -13.01
CA GLN A 114 -13.68 -14.06 -14.44
C GLN A 114 -14.68 -15.17 -14.74
N ALA A 115 -14.74 -16.21 -13.90
CA ALA A 115 -15.74 -17.28 -14.05
C ALA A 115 -17.18 -16.76 -13.85
N LYS A 116 -17.41 -15.93 -12.83
CA LYS A 116 -18.72 -15.33 -12.55
C LYS A 116 -19.22 -14.45 -13.70
N VAL A 117 -18.42 -13.49 -14.15
CA VAL A 117 -18.80 -12.59 -15.25
C VAL A 117 -18.99 -13.36 -16.56
N ALA A 118 -18.24 -14.45 -16.80
CA ALA A 118 -18.46 -15.31 -17.96
C ALA A 118 -19.82 -16.03 -17.90
N SER A 119 -20.19 -16.61 -16.76
CA SER A 119 -21.49 -17.27 -16.57
C SER A 119 -22.67 -16.30 -16.73
N ASP A 120 -22.56 -15.09 -16.16
CA ASP A 120 -23.61 -14.07 -16.26
C ASP A 120 -23.71 -13.50 -17.69
N TYR A 121 -22.58 -13.36 -18.40
CA TYR A 121 -22.53 -13.00 -19.82
C TYR A 121 -23.21 -14.06 -20.70
N GLU A 122 -22.90 -15.35 -20.51
CA GLU A 122 -23.54 -16.44 -21.28
C GLU A 122 -25.04 -16.55 -21.02
N THR A 123 -25.49 -16.21 -19.80
CA THR A 123 -26.91 -16.15 -19.46
C THR A 123 -27.59 -14.99 -20.18
N ALA A 124 -26.99 -13.79 -20.13
CA ALA A 124 -27.49 -12.62 -20.85
C ALA A 124 -27.51 -12.81 -22.38
N GLU A 125 -26.56 -13.56 -22.94
CA GLU A 125 -26.51 -13.93 -24.36
C GLU A 125 -27.66 -14.89 -24.74
N LYS A 126 -27.93 -15.91 -23.92
CA LYS A 126 -29.07 -16.84 -24.11
C LYS A 126 -30.43 -16.13 -23.97
N GLU A 127 -30.51 -15.12 -23.12
CA GLU A 127 -31.71 -14.27 -22.93
C GLU A 127 -31.82 -13.13 -23.96
N GLY A 128 -30.83 -12.94 -24.85
CA GLY A 128 -30.85 -11.92 -25.90
C GLY A 128 -30.68 -10.48 -25.40
N LEU A 129 -30.15 -10.27 -24.19
CA LEU A 129 -30.06 -8.98 -23.49
C LEU A 129 -28.92 -8.10 -24.00
N SER A 130 -28.94 -7.73 -25.29
CA SER A 130 -27.84 -7.03 -26.01
C SER A 130 -27.15 -5.91 -25.22
N ASP A 131 -27.89 -5.07 -24.49
CA ASP A 131 -27.35 -3.96 -23.68
C ASP A 131 -26.36 -4.41 -22.59
N GLN A 132 -26.53 -5.63 -22.06
CA GLN A 132 -25.68 -6.22 -21.03
C GLN A 132 -24.40 -6.87 -21.62
N ILE A 133 -24.48 -7.27 -22.88
CA ILE A 133 -23.41 -7.97 -23.62
C ILE A 133 -22.46 -6.97 -24.30
N GLN A 134 -22.94 -5.76 -24.60
CA GLN A 134 -22.21 -4.76 -25.37
C GLN A 134 -20.92 -4.30 -24.67
N CYS A 135 -19.87 -4.13 -25.47
CA CYS A 135 -18.58 -3.59 -25.06
C CYS A 135 -18.46 -2.13 -25.53
N THR A 136 -18.59 -1.19 -24.59
CA THR A 136 -18.50 0.27 -24.79
C THR A 136 -17.33 0.90 -24.04
N VAL A 137 -16.80 0.21 -23.03
CA VAL A 137 -15.77 0.70 -22.12
C VAL A 137 -14.38 0.73 -22.76
N LYS A 138 -13.63 1.82 -22.52
CA LYS A 138 -12.22 2.03 -22.94
C LYS A 138 -11.25 1.56 -21.86
N GLU A 139 -10.03 1.14 -22.25
CA GLU A 139 -8.97 0.72 -21.29
C GLU A 139 -8.59 1.85 -20.31
N THR A 140 -8.39 3.06 -20.83
CA THR A 140 -8.30 4.28 -20.02
C THR A 140 -9.65 4.99 -20.00
N PRO A 141 -10.31 5.14 -18.84
CA PRO A 141 -11.56 5.91 -18.74
C PRO A 141 -11.32 7.41 -18.95
N ASP A 142 -12.35 8.11 -19.41
CA ASP A 142 -12.35 9.58 -19.45
C ASP A 142 -12.52 10.14 -18.02
N PRO A 143 -11.98 11.33 -17.69
CA PRO A 143 -12.02 11.86 -16.32
C PRO A 143 -13.45 12.23 -15.87
N VAL A 144 -14.03 11.38 -15.03
CA VAL A 144 -15.37 11.57 -14.44
C VAL A 144 -15.26 12.54 -13.26
N LYS A 145 -15.92 13.69 -13.33
CA LYS A 145 -16.10 14.55 -12.13
C LYS A 145 -16.87 13.75 -11.08
N ASP A 146 -16.44 13.81 -9.81
CA ASP A 146 -17.15 13.19 -8.70
C ASP A 146 -18.65 13.52 -8.79
N ILE A 147 -19.47 12.47 -8.92
CA ILE A 147 -20.93 12.61 -8.85
C ILE A 147 -21.24 12.83 -7.36
N GLU A 148 -21.21 14.09 -6.92
CA GLU A 148 -21.64 14.45 -5.57
C GLU A 148 -23.09 13.99 -5.39
N GLY A 149 -23.31 13.12 -4.40
CA GLY A 149 -24.56 12.41 -4.20
C GLY A 149 -25.66 13.31 -3.63
N GLU A 150 -26.19 14.20 -4.46
CA GLU A 150 -27.38 14.99 -4.12
C GLU A 150 -28.63 14.40 -4.76
N GLN A 151 -29.48 13.79 -3.94
CA GLN A 151 -30.81 13.32 -4.35
C GLN A 151 -31.69 14.53 -4.69
N LYS A 152 -31.90 14.80 -5.99
CA LYS A 152 -33.04 15.59 -6.47
C LYS A 152 -33.68 14.92 -7.68
N LYS A 153 -35.02 14.91 -7.67
CA LYS A 153 -35.88 14.20 -8.63
C LYS A 153 -35.72 14.77 -10.03
N GLU A 154 -36.00 13.91 -11.01
CA GLU A 154 -36.14 14.28 -12.42
C GLU A 154 -37.18 15.38 -12.62
N GLU A 155 -36.93 16.28 -13.58
CA GLU A 155 -37.95 16.54 -14.60
C GLU A 155 -37.31 16.87 -15.96
N LYS A 156 -37.91 16.36 -17.03
CA LYS A 156 -37.40 16.46 -18.41
C LYS A 156 -37.60 17.86 -18.98
N GLN A 157 -36.64 18.36 -19.76
CA GLN A 157 -36.97 18.96 -21.06
C GLN A 157 -35.83 18.91 -22.09
N LYS A 158 -36.21 19.12 -23.35
CA LYS A 158 -35.48 18.72 -24.57
C LYS A 158 -34.41 19.72 -25.00
N THR A 159 -33.40 19.19 -25.69
CA THR A 159 -32.55 19.86 -26.69
C THR A 159 -33.39 20.55 -27.79
N PRO A 160 -32.91 21.62 -28.46
CA PRO A 160 -31.77 21.51 -29.37
C PRO A 160 -30.71 22.62 -29.39
N VAL A 161 -29.54 22.15 -29.81
CA VAL A 161 -28.37 22.81 -30.42
C VAL A 161 -28.63 24.19 -31.05
N ALA A 162 -27.76 25.15 -30.72
CA ALA A 162 -27.37 26.25 -31.61
C ALA A 162 -25.84 26.44 -31.54
N ASP A 163 -25.25 26.78 -32.68
CA ASP A 163 -23.80 26.80 -32.94
C ASP A 163 -23.16 28.16 -32.59
N ALA A 164 -21.90 28.16 -32.13
CA ALA A 164 -20.93 29.27 -32.23
C ALA A 164 -19.64 28.98 -31.43
N ALA A 165 -18.53 28.82 -32.14
CA ALA A 165 -17.18 29.10 -31.66
C ALA A 165 -16.58 30.25 -32.50
N PRO A 166 -15.39 30.81 -32.17
CA PRO A 166 -14.78 31.04 -30.87
C PRO A 166 -14.51 32.55 -30.61
N ALA A 167 -14.30 32.97 -29.36
CA ALA A 167 -13.82 34.32 -29.05
C ALA A 167 -12.61 34.28 -28.11
N SER A 168 -11.50 34.89 -28.55
CA SER A 168 -10.24 34.99 -27.82
C SER A 168 -10.26 36.13 -26.81
N ALA A 169 -9.85 35.85 -25.56
CA ALA A 169 -9.63 36.83 -24.51
C ALA A 169 -8.42 36.40 -23.64
N PRO A 170 -7.70 37.35 -22.99
CA PRO A 170 -6.28 37.18 -22.70
C PRO A 170 -5.94 36.34 -21.46
N ILE A 171 -4.69 35.89 -21.44
CA ILE A 171 -4.07 35.04 -20.41
C ILE A 171 -4.00 35.81 -19.09
N SER A 172 -4.82 35.45 -18.09
CA SER A 172 -4.66 35.94 -16.71
C SER A 172 -3.84 34.95 -15.88
N THR A 173 -2.65 35.38 -15.46
CA THR A 173 -1.75 34.61 -14.59
C THR A 173 -2.25 34.67 -13.14
N SER A 174 -3.13 33.73 -12.78
CA SER A 174 -3.62 33.56 -11.41
C SER A 174 -2.50 33.11 -10.46
N GLN A 175 -1.83 34.08 -9.82
CA GLN A 175 -0.82 33.84 -8.80
C GLN A 175 -1.46 33.34 -7.49
N THR A 176 -0.75 32.47 -6.77
CA THR A 176 -1.28 31.80 -5.57
C THR A 176 -0.98 32.61 -4.29
N PRO A 177 -1.87 32.65 -3.28
CA PRO A 177 -1.52 33.16 -1.95
C PRO A 177 -0.42 32.33 -1.26
N LYS A 178 0.42 32.99 -0.46
CA LYS A 178 1.56 32.39 0.28
C LYS A 178 1.17 31.18 1.14
N GLU A 179 -0.04 31.18 1.70
CA GLU A 179 -0.59 30.12 2.57
C GLU A 179 -0.85 28.77 1.86
N LYS A 180 -0.78 28.71 0.52
CA LYS A 180 -0.99 27.46 -0.25
C LYS A 180 0.31 26.85 -0.77
N ILE A 181 1.46 27.44 -0.46
CA ILE A 181 2.77 26.91 -0.89
C ILE A 181 3.18 25.79 0.07
N ARG A 182 3.41 24.60 -0.48
CA ARG A 182 3.86 23.41 0.27
C ARG A 182 5.15 22.89 -0.36
N HIS A 183 6.03 22.32 0.44
CA HIS A 183 7.22 21.64 -0.04
C HIS A 183 7.18 20.16 0.35
N GLU A 184 7.83 19.32 -0.46
CA GLU A 184 8.03 17.89 -0.22
C GLU A 184 9.47 17.55 -0.61
N TRP A 185 10.13 16.64 0.10
CA TRP A 185 11.43 16.14 -0.28
C TRP A 185 11.43 14.61 -0.26
N PHE A 186 12.17 14.02 -1.19
CA PHE A 186 12.44 12.59 -1.23
C PHE A 186 13.89 12.36 -1.65
N GLN A 187 14.36 11.11 -1.53
CA GLN A 187 15.75 10.78 -1.84
C GLN A 187 15.85 9.45 -2.59
N SER A 188 16.86 9.37 -3.44
CA SER A 188 17.39 8.13 -4.01
C SER A 188 18.69 7.75 -3.30
N GLY A 189 19.35 6.69 -3.76
CA GLY A 189 20.69 6.33 -3.30
C GLY A 189 21.71 7.44 -3.57
N SER A 190 21.59 8.14 -4.69
CA SER A 190 22.55 9.16 -5.17
C SER A 190 22.06 10.61 -5.07
N THR A 191 20.75 10.86 -5.06
CA THR A 191 20.17 12.22 -5.12
C THR A 191 19.18 12.49 -3.99
N VAL A 192 18.96 13.78 -3.71
CA VAL A 192 17.86 14.31 -2.89
C VAL A 192 17.06 15.26 -3.77
N THR A 193 15.75 15.05 -3.89
CA THR A 193 14.88 15.88 -4.72
C THR A 193 13.88 16.61 -3.84
N ILE A 194 13.90 17.94 -3.91
CA ILE A 194 13.03 18.85 -3.18
C ILE A 194 12.05 19.47 -4.19
N THR A 195 10.76 19.41 -3.89
CA THR A 195 9.68 19.93 -4.75
C THR A 195 8.89 20.97 -3.98
N ILE A 196 8.94 22.23 -4.42
CA ILE A 196 8.15 23.33 -3.88
C ILE A 196 6.95 23.55 -4.80
N PHE A 197 5.74 23.27 -4.32
CA PHE A 197 4.50 23.42 -5.07
C PHE A 197 3.95 24.84 -4.92
N ALA A 198 4.12 25.66 -5.96
CA ALA A 198 3.54 26.99 -6.08
C ALA A 198 3.01 27.18 -7.51
N LYS A 199 1.80 27.75 -7.67
CA LYS A 199 1.26 28.05 -9.01
C LYS A 199 1.60 29.47 -9.42
N GLY A 200 1.98 29.62 -10.68
CA GLY A 200 2.31 30.90 -11.30
C GLY A 200 3.74 31.39 -11.03
N VAL A 201 4.69 30.50 -10.70
CA VAL A 201 6.10 30.88 -10.52
C VAL A 201 6.70 31.35 -11.86
N PRO A 202 7.13 32.61 -11.98
CA PRO A 202 7.84 33.09 -13.17
C PRO A 202 9.26 32.50 -13.20
N LYS A 203 9.61 31.82 -14.29
CA LYS A 203 10.94 31.19 -14.47
C LYS A 203 12.11 32.19 -14.38
N GLU A 204 11.85 33.46 -14.68
CA GLU A 204 12.86 34.53 -14.78
C GLU A 204 13.06 35.32 -13.47
N GLN A 205 12.20 35.14 -12.47
CA GLN A 205 12.26 35.88 -11.18
C GLN A 205 12.38 34.93 -9.97
N ALA A 206 12.64 33.65 -10.21
CA ALA A 206 12.93 32.67 -9.17
C ALA A 206 14.46 32.49 -9.06
N GLU A 207 14.99 32.83 -7.90
CA GLU A 207 16.40 32.72 -7.54
C GLU A 207 16.60 31.46 -6.69
N ILE A 208 17.55 30.61 -7.09
CA ILE A 208 17.84 29.33 -6.44
C ILE A 208 19.35 29.26 -6.25
N ASN A 209 19.81 29.37 -5.00
CA ASN A 209 21.22 29.22 -4.64
C ASN A 209 21.44 27.81 -4.05
N ILE A 210 22.40 27.07 -4.60
CA ILE A 210 22.73 25.70 -4.19
C ILE A 210 24.21 25.68 -3.79
N GLU A 211 24.49 25.41 -2.52
CA GLU A 211 25.85 25.29 -1.99
C GLU A 211 26.08 23.88 -1.44
N GLU A 212 27.32 23.51 -1.12
CA GLU A 212 27.65 22.15 -0.64
C GLU A 212 26.86 21.72 0.61
N GLY A 213 26.35 22.68 1.40
CA GLY A 213 25.65 22.42 2.66
C GLY A 213 24.38 23.24 2.89
N SER A 214 23.93 24.02 1.90
CA SER A 214 22.78 24.91 2.01
C SER A 214 21.94 24.90 0.74
N LEU A 215 20.65 25.22 0.88
CA LEU A 215 19.77 25.52 -0.25
C LEU A 215 18.94 26.76 0.09
N GLU A 216 18.97 27.77 -0.77
CA GLU A 216 18.07 28.93 -0.70
C GLU A 216 17.21 29.01 -1.96
N VAL A 217 15.91 29.25 -1.80
CA VAL A 217 14.95 29.39 -2.90
C VAL A 217 14.05 30.60 -2.65
N ARG A 218 14.21 31.64 -3.47
CA ARG A 218 13.43 32.88 -3.40
C ARG A 218 12.61 33.08 -4.68
N PHE A 219 11.34 33.39 -4.55
CA PHE A 219 10.50 33.80 -5.69
C PHE A 219 9.34 34.71 -5.26
N PRO A 220 8.88 35.62 -6.14
CA PRO A 220 7.74 36.49 -5.87
C PRO A 220 6.41 35.71 -5.89
N VAL A 221 5.50 36.12 -5.01
CA VAL A 221 4.21 35.49 -4.74
C VAL A 221 3.16 36.57 -4.49
N GLY A 222 2.29 36.80 -5.48
CA GLY A 222 1.29 37.86 -5.44
C GLY A 222 1.88 39.24 -5.75
N GLN A 223 1.09 40.29 -5.52
CA GLN A 223 1.45 41.66 -5.93
C GLN A 223 2.55 42.33 -5.07
N SER A 224 2.94 41.76 -3.93
CA SER A 224 3.96 42.35 -3.04
C SER A 224 4.67 41.37 -2.09
N GLY A 225 4.48 40.06 -2.26
CA GLY A 225 5.06 39.04 -1.37
C GLY A 225 6.28 38.36 -1.99
N THR A 226 7.29 38.06 -1.19
CA THR A 226 8.33 37.09 -1.53
C THR A 226 8.15 35.82 -0.68
N TYR A 227 8.25 34.66 -1.31
CA TYR A 227 8.42 33.39 -0.63
C TYR A 227 9.90 33.06 -0.60
N ASP A 228 10.40 32.75 0.59
CA ASP A 228 11.77 32.34 0.86
C ASP A 228 11.72 30.96 1.50
N TYR A 229 12.61 30.07 1.09
CA TYR A 229 12.77 28.72 1.61
C TYR A 229 14.26 28.40 1.69
N THR A 230 14.76 28.44 2.92
CA THR A 230 16.16 28.19 3.28
C THR A 230 16.24 26.88 4.03
N VAL A 231 17.18 26.02 3.64
CA VAL A 231 17.51 24.76 4.34
C VAL A 231 19.01 24.77 4.61
N THR A 232 19.37 25.10 5.84
CA THR A 232 20.77 25.23 6.28
C THR A 232 20.88 24.79 7.75
N PRO A 233 21.72 23.79 8.09
CA PRO A 233 22.55 22.97 7.21
C PRO A 233 21.77 21.78 6.62
N LEU A 234 22.16 21.33 5.42
CA LEU A 234 21.72 20.05 4.85
C LEU A 234 22.32 18.87 5.64
N PHE A 235 21.61 17.73 5.69
CA PHE A 235 22.02 16.53 6.43
C PHE A 235 23.39 15.96 6.01
N SER A 236 23.79 16.17 4.76
CA SER A 236 25.11 15.77 4.25
C SER A 236 25.53 16.70 3.12
N ARG A 237 26.83 16.71 2.79
CA ARG A 237 27.34 17.47 1.67
C ARG A 237 26.72 17.02 0.34
N ILE A 238 26.43 18.00 -0.50
CA ILE A 238 25.98 17.83 -1.88
C ILE A 238 27.03 18.36 -2.85
N ASP A 239 27.01 17.89 -4.10
CA ASP A 239 27.79 18.50 -5.18
C ASP A 239 26.91 19.53 -5.90
N PRO A 240 27.18 20.85 -5.79
CA PRO A 240 26.40 21.87 -6.48
C PRO A 240 26.55 21.80 -8.01
N THR A 241 27.67 21.25 -8.52
CA THR A 241 27.99 21.20 -9.96
C THR A 241 27.10 20.23 -10.74
N SER A 242 26.76 19.10 -10.12
CA SER A 242 25.85 18.08 -10.68
C SER A 242 24.41 18.21 -10.16
N SER A 243 24.15 19.16 -9.28
CA SER A 243 22.80 19.52 -8.84
C SER A 243 22.07 20.33 -9.93
N THR A 244 20.78 20.10 -10.10
CA THR A 244 19.97 20.71 -11.18
C THR A 244 18.62 21.16 -10.68
N PHE A 245 18.04 22.19 -11.29
CA PHE A 245 16.71 22.69 -10.97
C PHE A 245 15.81 22.83 -12.20
N ARG A 246 14.50 22.70 -11.99
CA ARG A 246 13.46 22.81 -13.02
C ARG A 246 12.24 23.56 -12.49
N ILE A 247 12.03 24.76 -13.02
CA ILE A 247 10.85 25.56 -12.72
C ILE A 247 9.73 25.23 -13.73
N THR A 248 8.54 24.93 -13.21
CA THR A 248 7.31 24.58 -13.94
C THR A 248 6.18 25.48 -13.44
N PRO A 249 5.14 25.84 -14.22
CA PRO A 249 4.08 26.76 -13.78
C PRO A 249 3.28 26.36 -12.51
N HIS A 250 3.51 25.16 -11.97
CA HIS A 250 2.84 24.62 -10.78
C HIS A 250 3.80 24.08 -9.69
N LYS A 251 5.11 24.07 -9.94
CA LYS A 251 6.15 23.58 -9.00
C LYS A 251 7.57 23.98 -9.40
N ILE A 252 8.44 24.11 -8.42
CA ILE A 252 9.90 24.15 -8.57
C ILE A 252 10.43 22.79 -8.11
N GLU A 253 11.18 22.09 -8.96
CA GLU A 253 11.85 20.83 -8.63
C GLU A 253 13.36 21.06 -8.58
N ILE A 254 14.00 20.66 -7.50
CA ILE A 254 15.44 20.86 -7.25
C ILE A 254 16.01 19.48 -6.93
N SER A 255 16.93 19.00 -7.77
CA SER A 255 17.60 17.72 -7.63
C SER A 255 19.05 17.96 -7.19
N LEU A 256 19.30 17.73 -5.91
CA LEU A 256 20.61 17.84 -5.28
C LEU A 256 21.34 16.50 -5.41
N GLN A 257 22.58 16.50 -5.92
CA GLN A 257 23.41 15.30 -5.97
C GLN A 257 24.14 15.12 -4.63
N LYS A 258 24.05 13.93 -4.00
CA LYS A 258 24.79 13.64 -2.77
C LYS A 258 26.27 13.48 -3.06
N ALA A 259 27.13 14.13 -2.27
CA ALA A 259 28.58 13.94 -2.36
C ALA A 259 29.01 12.51 -1.96
N VAL A 260 28.21 11.84 -1.11
CA VAL A 260 28.40 10.42 -0.73
C VAL A 260 27.23 9.58 -1.25
N PRO A 261 27.39 8.86 -2.37
CA PRO A 261 26.39 7.91 -2.87
C PRO A 261 26.13 6.79 -1.85
N GLY A 262 24.85 6.43 -1.69
CA GLY A 262 24.39 5.37 -0.77
C GLY A 262 24.01 5.86 0.63
N LEU A 263 24.41 7.07 1.03
CA LEU A 263 24.04 7.62 2.34
C LEU A 263 22.54 7.97 2.38
N LYS A 264 21.79 7.33 3.30
CA LYS A 264 20.37 7.62 3.54
C LYS A 264 20.24 8.77 4.54
N TRP A 265 19.61 9.86 4.11
CA TRP A 265 19.32 11.02 4.95
C TRP A 265 18.09 10.72 5.82
N ALA A 266 18.18 10.87 7.14
CA ALA A 266 17.04 10.67 8.03
C ALA A 266 16.09 11.88 8.04
N THR A 267 16.69 13.07 7.92
CA THR A 267 16.05 14.39 7.85
C THR A 267 16.66 15.16 6.67
N LEU A 268 16.01 16.22 6.20
CA LEU A 268 16.60 17.10 5.18
C LEU A 268 17.68 18.01 5.79
N GLU A 269 17.40 18.49 7.00
CA GLU A 269 18.29 19.31 7.82
C GLU A 269 19.23 18.44 8.66
N GLY A 270 20.47 18.89 8.81
CA GLY A 270 21.47 18.32 9.71
C GLY A 270 21.51 19.05 11.06
N THR A 271 22.08 18.40 12.08
CA THR A 271 22.21 18.99 13.43
C THR A 271 23.49 19.81 13.60
N GLU A 272 24.47 19.69 12.69
CA GLU A 272 25.74 20.42 12.76
C GLU A 272 26.01 21.27 11.50
N PRO A 273 26.47 22.52 11.66
CA PRO A 273 26.78 23.39 10.53
C PRO A 273 28.03 22.89 9.80
N VAL A 274 27.84 22.36 8.58
CA VAL A 274 28.92 21.99 7.67
C VAL A 274 29.72 23.23 7.25
N THR A 275 30.77 23.52 8.02
CA THR A 275 31.63 24.69 7.81
C THR A 275 32.60 24.41 6.66
N SER A 276 32.62 25.30 5.67
CA SER A 276 33.52 25.20 4.50
C SER A 276 34.97 25.46 4.89
N SER A 277 35.74 24.41 5.09
CA SER A 277 37.20 24.44 5.14
C SER A 277 37.77 23.06 4.81
N ALA A 278 38.51 22.96 3.71
CA ALA A 278 39.32 21.79 3.41
C ALA A 278 40.67 21.90 4.12
N THR A 279 41.12 20.84 4.81
CA THR A 279 42.55 20.49 4.95
C THR A 279 42.69 19.01 5.30
N THR A 280 43.55 18.34 4.55
CA THR A 280 44.00 16.96 4.76
C THR A 280 44.92 16.86 5.98
N ALA A 281 44.66 15.95 6.91
CA ALA A 281 45.71 15.40 7.79
C ALA A 281 45.30 14.08 8.45
N SER A 282 46.08 13.03 8.19
CA SER A 282 46.07 11.80 8.98
C SER A 282 46.87 11.99 10.27
N THR A 283 46.45 11.37 11.37
CA THR A 283 47.38 10.93 12.43
C THR A 283 46.85 9.70 13.17
N ASN A 284 47.59 8.60 13.06
CA ASN A 284 47.46 7.41 13.92
C ASN A 284 47.89 7.72 15.37
N THR A 285 47.57 6.79 16.29
CA THR A 285 48.36 6.30 17.47
C THR A 285 47.49 6.21 18.75
N THR A 286 47.29 5.07 19.42
CA THR A 286 47.48 3.62 19.11
C THR A 286 46.64 2.81 20.10
N VAL A 287 46.10 1.64 19.69
CA VAL A 287 45.79 0.52 20.60
C VAL A 287 46.31 -0.78 19.95
N PRO A 288 46.96 -1.72 20.66
CA PRO A 288 47.82 -2.72 20.01
C PRO A 288 47.10 -3.91 19.36
N ASP A 289 47.84 -4.48 18.43
CA ASP A 289 47.61 -5.67 17.61
C ASP A 289 47.37 -6.98 18.42
N ALA A 290 46.38 -7.77 17.98
CA ALA A 290 46.34 -9.24 18.06
C ALA A 290 45.04 -9.80 17.42
N ILE A 291 45.09 -10.20 16.15
CA ILE A 291 44.02 -10.99 15.49
C ILE A 291 44.47 -12.46 15.42
N PRO A 292 43.59 -13.43 15.74
CA PRO A 292 43.15 -14.35 14.68
C PRO A 292 41.63 -14.39 14.45
N LYS A 293 41.28 -14.82 13.24
CA LYS A 293 39.90 -15.02 12.72
C LYS A 293 39.34 -16.41 13.16
N PRO A 294 38.15 -16.88 12.71
CA PRO A 294 37.10 -17.31 13.64
C PRO A 294 36.79 -18.82 13.62
N GLU A 295 36.46 -19.40 14.77
CA GLU A 295 35.79 -20.70 14.86
C GLU A 295 34.58 -20.66 15.83
N PRO A 296 33.56 -21.50 15.62
CA PRO A 296 32.26 -21.34 16.24
C PRO A 296 32.26 -21.77 17.72
N ALA A 297 31.97 -20.82 18.61
CA ALA A 297 31.78 -21.09 20.03
C ALA A 297 30.55 -22.00 20.25
N LYS A 298 30.79 -23.17 20.86
CA LYS A 298 29.76 -24.17 21.16
C LYS A 298 28.79 -23.66 22.23
N SER A 299 27.50 -23.89 22.02
CA SER A 299 26.46 -23.69 23.04
C SER A 299 26.73 -24.56 24.29
N PRO A 300 26.42 -24.08 25.51
CA PRO A 300 26.69 -24.83 26.73
C PRO A 300 25.85 -26.11 26.82
N ALA A 301 26.52 -27.24 27.06
CA ALA A 301 25.88 -28.53 27.25
C ALA A 301 25.51 -28.74 28.73
N TYR A 302 24.20 -28.83 29.02
CA TYR A 302 23.69 -29.38 30.28
C TYR A 302 23.28 -30.85 30.08
N PRO A 303 23.39 -31.70 31.11
CA PRO A 303 23.20 -33.14 30.96
C PRO A 303 21.72 -33.49 30.86
N THR A 304 21.30 -34.10 29.75
CA THR A 304 19.95 -34.69 29.63
C THR A 304 20.02 -36.10 29.07
N SER A 305 19.32 -37.02 29.74
CA SER A 305 19.36 -38.46 29.50
C SER A 305 18.41 -38.85 28.36
N SER A 306 18.88 -38.78 27.12
CA SER A 306 18.13 -39.25 25.95
C SER A 306 18.99 -40.07 24.99
N ARG A 307 18.53 -41.29 24.66
CA ARG A 307 19.26 -42.31 23.88
C ARG A 307 19.26 -42.05 22.36
N THR A 308 18.87 -40.85 21.95
CA THR A 308 18.83 -40.33 20.57
C THR A 308 19.30 -38.88 20.62
N GLY A 309 20.39 -38.57 19.92
CA GLY A 309 21.15 -37.32 20.07
C GLY A 309 20.44 -36.04 19.58
N PRO A 310 21.11 -34.88 19.68
CA PRO A 310 20.52 -33.57 19.44
C PRO A 310 19.89 -33.42 18.04
N LYS A 311 18.57 -33.27 17.99
CA LYS A 311 17.83 -32.92 16.76
C LYS A 311 18.08 -31.45 16.45
N ASN A 312 18.67 -31.15 15.29
CA ASN A 312 19.07 -29.80 14.94
C ASN A 312 17.89 -28.98 14.37
N TRP A 313 17.14 -28.28 15.23
CA TRP A 313 15.87 -27.64 14.89
C TRP A 313 15.96 -26.53 13.82
N ASP A 314 17.12 -25.88 13.67
CA ASP A 314 17.36 -24.84 12.66
C ASP A 314 17.27 -25.39 11.21
N SER A 315 17.56 -26.69 11.02
CA SER A 315 17.39 -27.36 9.73
C SER A 315 15.92 -27.62 9.37
N VAL A 316 15.04 -27.70 10.36
CA VAL A 316 13.61 -27.96 10.15
C VAL A 316 12.89 -26.68 9.73
N ALA A 317 13.19 -25.56 10.38
CA ALA A 317 12.67 -24.24 9.99
C ALA A 317 13.11 -23.84 8.57
N SER A 318 14.39 -24.05 8.25
CA SER A 318 14.94 -23.73 6.92
C SER A 318 14.53 -24.71 5.81
N ALA A 319 14.10 -25.93 6.15
CA ALA A 319 13.47 -26.86 5.20
C ALA A 319 12.00 -26.49 4.92
N ALA A 320 11.22 -26.13 5.96
CA ALA A 320 9.84 -25.70 5.80
C ALA A 320 9.72 -24.51 4.83
N LEU A 321 10.57 -23.48 5.03
CA LEU A 321 10.63 -22.27 4.20
C LEU A 321 11.03 -22.52 2.73
N LYS A 322 11.57 -23.70 2.40
CA LYS A 322 11.94 -24.09 1.03
C LYS A 322 10.90 -24.99 0.36
N SER A 323 9.99 -25.60 1.12
CA SER A 323 8.99 -26.54 0.61
C SER A 323 7.73 -25.87 0.01
N ASP A 324 7.50 -24.59 0.26
CA ASP A 324 6.29 -23.85 -0.19
C ASP A 324 6.27 -23.52 -1.71
N LYS A 325 6.96 -24.31 -2.55
CA LYS A 325 6.98 -24.12 -4.01
C LYS A 325 6.33 -25.26 -4.83
N GLU A 326 6.06 -26.41 -4.22
CA GLU A 326 5.33 -27.52 -4.86
C GLU A 326 4.43 -28.24 -3.84
N GLY A 327 3.10 -28.20 -4.04
CA GLY A 327 2.15 -28.95 -3.19
C GLY A 327 0.72 -28.41 -3.24
N GLY A 328 -0.12 -29.01 -4.09
CA GLY A 328 -1.47 -28.52 -4.43
C GLY A 328 -2.43 -28.21 -3.28
N SER A 329 -3.22 -27.16 -3.51
CA SER A 329 -4.44 -26.85 -2.74
C SER A 329 -5.57 -27.83 -3.08
N LEU A 330 -6.19 -28.40 -2.05
CA LEU A 330 -7.44 -29.17 -2.10
C LEU A 330 -8.16 -28.99 -0.76
N GLY A 331 -9.46 -28.66 -0.79
CA GLY A 331 -10.32 -28.70 0.39
C GLY A 331 -10.71 -27.34 0.94
N ASP A 332 -11.67 -26.74 0.24
CA ASP A 332 -12.65 -25.76 0.70
C ASP A 332 -13.23 -26.10 2.10
N ASP A 333 -13.19 -25.16 3.05
CA ASP A 333 -14.22 -24.92 4.07
C ASP A 333 -13.94 -23.55 4.75
N ASP A 334 -15.00 -22.84 5.14
CA ASP A 334 -14.99 -21.41 5.51
C ASP A 334 -14.38 -21.08 6.90
N ASP A 335 -14.11 -19.78 7.10
CA ASP A 335 -14.01 -19.08 8.40
C ASP A 335 -12.90 -19.49 9.40
N PHE A 336 -11.62 -19.42 9.01
CA PHE A 336 -10.56 -19.00 9.96
C PHE A 336 -9.40 -18.26 9.26
N GLU A 337 -8.96 -17.12 9.83
CA GLU A 337 -7.77 -16.42 9.33
C GLU A 337 -6.54 -17.33 9.42
N GLY A 338 -5.82 -17.45 8.30
CA GLY A 338 -4.64 -18.32 8.17
C GLY A 338 -3.43 -17.82 8.95
N ASP A 339 -3.43 -18.03 10.27
CA ASP A 339 -2.22 -17.97 11.09
C ASP A 339 -1.21 -19.04 10.59
N PRO A 340 0.03 -18.66 10.23
CA PRO A 340 1.09 -19.61 9.85
C PRO A 340 1.31 -20.76 10.85
N MET A 341 0.91 -20.59 12.11
CA MET A 341 0.97 -21.65 13.11
C MET A 341 -0.03 -22.80 12.86
N ASN A 342 -1.19 -22.52 12.24
CA ASN A 342 -2.18 -23.55 11.92
C ASN A 342 -1.66 -24.51 10.84
N ASP A 343 -0.97 -23.99 9.81
CA ASP A 343 -0.33 -24.81 8.78
C ASP A 343 0.76 -25.74 9.34
N PHE A 344 1.49 -25.29 10.37
CA PHE A 344 2.44 -26.14 11.09
C PHE A 344 1.74 -27.29 11.81
N PHE A 345 0.63 -27.03 12.53
CA PHE A 345 -0.16 -28.08 13.17
C PHE A 345 -0.80 -29.05 12.17
N MET A 346 -1.30 -28.54 11.03
CA MET A 346 -1.83 -29.37 9.93
C MET A 346 -0.76 -30.27 9.31
N LYS A 347 0.44 -29.74 9.02
CA LYS A 347 1.58 -30.53 8.52
C LYS A 347 2.05 -31.56 9.55
N LEU A 348 2.05 -31.24 10.85
CA LEU A 348 2.38 -32.16 11.93
C LEU A 348 1.33 -33.28 12.06
N TYR A 349 0.04 -32.95 12.09
CA TYR A 349 -1.04 -33.92 12.21
C TYR A 349 -1.11 -34.86 11.00
N LYS A 350 -1.00 -34.36 9.76
CA LYS A 350 -1.06 -35.21 8.55
C LYS A 350 -0.01 -36.34 8.59
N ASN A 351 1.23 -36.01 8.96
CA ASN A 351 2.37 -36.93 8.98
C ASN A 351 2.55 -37.72 10.29
N ALA A 352 1.70 -37.52 11.30
CA ALA A 352 1.81 -38.18 12.59
C ALA A 352 1.29 -39.63 12.59
N ASP A 353 1.92 -40.50 13.40
CA ASP A 353 1.42 -41.85 13.71
C ASP A 353 0.05 -41.82 14.40
N PRO A 354 -0.76 -42.90 14.34
CA PRO A 354 -2.11 -42.94 14.92
C PRO A 354 -2.15 -42.58 16.42
N ASP A 355 -1.19 -43.05 17.22
CA ASP A 355 -1.11 -42.73 18.64
C ASP A 355 -0.75 -41.26 18.89
N THR A 356 0.15 -40.70 18.08
CA THR A 356 0.50 -39.27 18.11
C THR A 356 -0.69 -38.39 17.74
N LYS A 357 -1.45 -38.75 16.70
CA LYS A 357 -2.72 -38.10 16.32
C LYS A 357 -3.72 -38.15 17.48
N ARG A 358 -3.86 -39.30 18.12
CA ARG A 358 -4.76 -39.50 19.27
C ARG A 358 -4.34 -38.70 20.50
N ALA A 359 -3.04 -38.59 20.76
CA ALA A 359 -2.49 -37.74 21.82
C ALA A 359 -2.76 -36.25 21.54
N MET A 360 -2.51 -35.79 20.32
CA MET A 360 -2.75 -34.40 19.90
C MET A 360 -4.23 -34.04 20.05
N MET A 361 -5.13 -34.86 19.51
CA MET A 361 -6.57 -34.60 19.54
C MET A 361 -7.11 -34.63 20.98
N LYS A 362 -6.68 -35.60 21.81
CA LYS A 362 -7.09 -35.68 23.22
C LYS A 362 -6.54 -34.51 24.05
N SER A 363 -5.27 -34.14 23.89
CA SER A 363 -4.67 -33.01 24.62
C SER A 363 -5.29 -31.67 24.23
N TYR A 364 -5.59 -31.45 22.95
CA TYR A 364 -6.27 -30.25 22.47
C TYR A 364 -7.70 -30.15 23.05
N GLN A 365 -8.44 -31.26 23.08
CA GLN A 365 -9.78 -31.34 23.65
C GLN A 365 -9.79 -31.09 25.17
N GLU A 366 -8.90 -31.72 25.93
CA GLU A 366 -8.86 -31.59 27.40
C GLU A 366 -8.32 -30.23 27.87
N SER A 367 -7.36 -29.66 27.14
CA SER A 367 -6.77 -28.35 27.46
C SER A 367 -7.53 -27.15 26.87
N ASN A 368 -8.76 -27.34 26.36
CA ASN A 368 -9.54 -26.31 25.66
C ASN A 368 -8.72 -25.52 24.62
N GLY A 369 -7.90 -26.23 23.84
CA GLY A 369 -7.05 -25.66 22.79
C GLY A 369 -5.77 -24.96 23.26
N THR A 370 -5.44 -25.00 24.56
CA THR A 370 -4.26 -24.28 25.10
C THR A 370 -2.97 -25.11 25.15
N ALA A 371 -3.05 -26.44 25.06
CA ALA A 371 -1.89 -27.34 25.10
C ALA A 371 -2.01 -28.48 24.07
N LEU A 372 -0.88 -28.82 23.46
CA LEU A 372 -0.77 -29.88 22.46
C LEU A 372 0.37 -30.84 22.84
N SER A 373 0.03 -32.10 23.13
CA SER A 373 0.99 -33.16 23.42
C SER A 373 0.97 -34.22 22.32
N THR A 374 2.16 -34.65 21.92
CA THR A 374 2.39 -35.70 20.92
C THR A 374 2.60 -37.09 21.54
N ASN A 375 2.60 -37.20 22.88
CA ASN A 375 2.96 -38.41 23.61
C ASN A 375 1.74 -39.14 24.19
N TRP A 376 1.27 -40.19 23.52
CA TRP A 376 0.08 -40.94 23.94
C TRP A 376 0.21 -41.58 25.33
N GLU A 377 1.39 -42.05 25.69
CA GLU A 377 1.64 -42.70 26.99
C GLU A 377 1.56 -41.74 28.18
N GLU A 378 1.60 -40.43 27.95
CA GLU A 378 1.46 -39.40 28.97
C GLU A 378 0.00 -38.95 29.06
N VAL A 379 -0.60 -38.58 27.92
CA VAL A 379 -2.00 -38.16 27.81
C VAL A 379 -2.98 -39.29 28.18
N LYS A 380 -2.56 -40.56 28.12
CA LYS A 380 -3.36 -41.70 28.60
C LYS A 380 -3.41 -41.82 30.13
N LYS A 381 -2.41 -41.29 30.86
CA LYS A 381 -2.26 -41.47 32.31
C LYS A 381 -3.00 -40.43 33.16
N GLY A 382 -3.30 -39.26 32.61
CA GLY A 382 -4.07 -38.20 33.27
C GLY A 382 -4.57 -37.15 32.28
N PRO A 383 -5.50 -36.27 32.72
CA PRO A 383 -6.01 -35.18 31.89
C PRO A 383 -4.95 -34.11 31.66
N VAL A 384 -4.95 -33.46 30.49
CA VAL A 384 -4.04 -32.35 30.19
C VAL A 384 -4.61 -31.02 30.71
N GLU A 385 -3.89 -30.37 31.62
CA GLU A 385 -4.30 -29.10 32.22
C GLU A 385 -4.33 -27.95 31.19
N THR A 386 -5.40 -27.14 31.23
CA THR A 386 -5.48 -25.82 30.60
C THR A 386 -4.39 -24.89 31.13
N LYS A 387 -3.49 -24.42 30.26
CA LYS A 387 -2.49 -23.39 30.57
C LYS A 387 -2.73 -22.19 29.66
N PRO A 388 -3.57 -21.22 30.07
CA PRO A 388 -3.87 -20.07 29.23
C PRO A 388 -2.61 -19.22 28.98
N PRO A 389 -2.54 -18.50 27.84
CA PRO A 389 -1.48 -17.54 27.58
C PRO A 389 -1.37 -16.47 28.67
N ASP A 390 -0.16 -15.95 28.84
CA ASP A 390 0.14 -14.97 29.91
C ASP A 390 -0.77 -13.73 29.79
N GLY A 391 -1.39 -13.35 30.90
CA GLY A 391 -2.41 -12.29 30.98
C GLY A 391 -3.88 -12.72 30.75
N VAL A 392 -4.18 -14.00 30.46
CA VAL A 392 -5.56 -14.49 30.28
C VAL A 392 -5.97 -15.48 31.39
N VAL A 393 -7.12 -15.27 32.02
CA VAL A 393 -7.66 -16.17 33.06
C VAL A 393 -8.76 -17.06 32.45
N ALA A 394 -8.56 -18.37 32.48
CA ALA A 394 -9.58 -19.33 32.05
C ALA A 394 -10.76 -19.34 33.05
N LYS A 395 -11.95 -18.96 32.58
CA LYS A 395 -13.21 -19.10 33.31
C LYS A 395 -13.98 -20.34 32.85
N LYS A 396 -14.69 -21.00 33.76
CA LYS A 396 -15.65 -22.05 33.40
C LYS A 396 -16.93 -21.41 32.89
N TRP A 397 -17.56 -22.04 31.90
CA TRP A 397 -18.87 -21.61 31.41
C TRP A 397 -19.95 -22.03 32.41
N GLY A 398 -20.61 -21.04 33.04
CA GLY A 398 -21.68 -21.26 34.04
C GLY A 398 -21.40 -20.77 35.47
N GLU A 399 -20.37 -19.94 35.67
CA GLU A 399 -20.06 -19.25 36.94
C GLU A 399 -20.11 -17.72 36.77
#